data_AF-A0A453MKV0-F1
#
_entry.id   AF-A0A453MKV0-F1
#
_cell.length_a   1.000
_cell.length_b   1.000
_cell.length_c   1.000
_cell.angle_alpha   90.00
_cell.angle_beta   90.00
_cell.angle_gamma   90.00
#
_symmetry.space_group_name_H-M   'P 1'
#
loop_
_entity.id
_entity.type
_entity.pdbx_description
1 polymer ?
#
loop_
_entity_poly.entity_id
_entity_poly.type
_entity_poly.pdbx_seq_one_letter_code
_entity_poly.pdbx_strand_id
1 'polypeptide(L)' 'PDSFYFNILPFAEDIRDFPFRSFSSLPPSSQPTEEQQEAADNLVKMLDLAPPGREEILRPDFTPNPMLE' A
#
# COMPACT_ATOMS: atom_id res chain seq x y z
N PRO A 1 -22.19 -5.25 18.14
CA PRO A 1 -23.32 -4.43 17.67
C PRO A 1 -23.19 -4.19 16.17
N ASP A 2 -24.28 -4.42 15.45
CA ASP A 2 -24.30 -4.21 14.00
C ASP A 2 -24.42 -2.72 13.69
N SER A 3 -23.66 -2.27 12.71
CA SER A 3 -23.57 -0.86 12.32
C SER A 3 -23.51 -0.74 10.80
N PHE A 4 -24.08 0.35 10.28
CA PHE A 4 -23.95 0.71 8.88
C PHE A 4 -22.75 1.63 8.69
N TYR A 5 -21.80 1.23 7.85
CA TYR A 5 -20.69 2.07 7.43
C TYR A 5 -21.07 2.84 6.17
N PHE A 6 -21.08 4.17 6.26
CA PHE A 6 -21.35 5.05 5.13
C PHE A 6 -20.08 5.79 4.72
N ASN A 7 -19.63 5.57 3.49
CA ASN A 7 -18.52 6.30 2.88
C ASN A 7 -19.03 7.13 1.71
N ILE A 8 -18.57 8.38 1.62
CA ILE A 8 -18.90 9.28 0.52
C ILE A 8 -18.09 8.87 -0.72
N LEU A 9 -18.74 8.82 -1.88
CA LEU A 9 -18.08 8.59 -3.17
C LEU A 9 -17.82 9.93 -3.88
N PRO A 10 -16.74 10.02 -4.70
CA PRO A 10 -16.45 11.23 -5.45
C PRO A 10 -17.51 11.54 -6.51
N PHE A 11 -17.69 12.82 -6.83
CA PHE A 11 -18.46 13.26 -8.00
C PHE A 11 -17.58 13.23 -9.27
N ALA A 12 -18.18 13.48 -10.43
CA ALA A 12 -17.46 13.47 -11.70
C ALA A 12 -16.35 14.54 -11.75
N GLU A 13 -16.56 15.67 -11.08
CA GLU A 13 -15.63 16.80 -10.99
C GLU A 13 -14.39 16.49 -10.13
N ASP A 14 -14.48 15.49 -9.24
CA ASP A 14 -13.37 15.07 -8.36
C ASP A 14 -12.42 14.08 -9.06
N ILE A 15 -12.83 13.50 -10.19
CA ILE A 15 -12.03 12.53 -10.94
C ILE A 15 -10.90 13.25 -11.68
N ARG A 16 -9.67 12.77 -11.47
CA ARG A 16 -8.47 13.28 -12.16
C ARG A 16 -7.96 12.24 -13.15
N ASP A 17 -7.99 12.59 -14.44
CA ASP A 17 -7.54 11.70 -15.51
C ASP A 17 -6.08 11.93 -15.89
N PHE A 18 -5.24 10.96 -15.52
CA PHE A 18 -3.82 10.94 -15.86
C PHE A 18 -3.48 9.64 -16.60
N PRO A 19 -3.05 9.71 -17.88
CA PRO A 19 -2.68 8.53 -18.62
C PRO A 19 -1.30 8.03 -18.18
N PHE A 20 -1.21 6.74 -17.85
CA PHE A 20 0.05 6.05 -17.56
C PHE A 20 0.21 4.83 -18.46
N ARG A 21 1.44 4.57 -18.91
CA ARG A 21 1.76 3.35 -19.65
C ARG A 21 1.81 2.17 -18.67
N SER A 22 1.32 1.00 -19.10
CA SER A 22 1.51 -0.23 -18.32
C SER A 22 3.00 -0.55 -18.14
N PHE A 23 3.42 -0.81 -16.90
CA PHE A 23 4.78 -1.27 -16.60
C PHE A 23 5.11 -2.63 -17.25
N SER A 24 4.11 -3.50 -17.44
CA SER A 24 4.30 -4.78 -18.14
C SER A 24 4.59 -4.62 -19.63
N SER A 25 4.31 -3.45 -20.21
CA SER A 25 4.62 -3.14 -21.62
C SER A 25 5.99 -2.48 -21.81
N LEU A 26 6.73 -2.26 -20.72
CA LEU A 26 8.09 -1.73 -20.78
C LEU A 26 9.05 -2.77 -21.36
N PRO A 27 10.12 -2.33 -22.06
CA PRO A 27 11.10 -3.24 -22.65
C PRO A 27 11.77 -4.11 -21.57
N PRO A 28 12.30 -5.30 -21.95
CA PRO A 28 12.99 -6.19 -21.01
C PRO A 28 14.14 -5.52 -20.24
N SER A 29 14.82 -4.54 -20.84
CA SER A 29 15.87 -3.75 -20.19
C SER A 29 15.40 -2.92 -18.99
N SER A 30 14.08 -2.72 -18.85
CA SER A 30 13.45 -1.97 -17.77
C SER A 30 12.62 -2.88 -16.85
N GLN A 31 12.62 -4.19 -17.10
CA GLN A 31 12.03 -5.17 -16.18
C GLN A 31 13.07 -5.53 -15.10
N PRO A 32 12.61 -5.85 -13.87
CA PRO A 32 13.52 -6.29 -12.83
C PRO A 32 14.22 -7.59 -13.21
N THR A 33 15.46 -7.76 -12.77
CA THR A 33 16.16 -9.05 -12.82
C THR A 33 15.63 -9.99 -11.73
N GLU A 34 15.92 -11.29 -11.84
CA GLU A 34 15.56 -12.26 -10.81
C GLU A 34 16.18 -11.91 -9.45
N GLU A 35 17.44 -11.49 -9.44
CA GLU A 35 18.16 -11.06 -8.23
C GLU A 35 17.49 -9.84 -7.57
N GLN A 36 17.03 -8.87 -8.37
CA GLN A 36 16.32 -7.70 -7.87
C GLN A 36 14.97 -8.06 -7.27
N GLN A 37 14.24 -8.99 -7.91
CA GLN A 37 12.98 -9.50 -7.40
C GLN A 37 13.18 -10.24 -6.07
N GLU A 38 14.18 -11.12 -5.99
CA GLU A 38 14.49 -11.85 -4.77
C GLU A 38 14.90 -10.90 -3.62
N ALA A 39 15.72 -9.89 -3.91
CA ALA A 39 16.10 -8.89 -2.93
C ALA A 39 14.89 -8.09 -2.42
N ALA A 40 13.97 -7.70 -3.31
CA ALA A 40 12.73 -7.02 -2.94
C ALA A 40 11.83 -7.91 -2.07
N ASP A 41 11.66 -9.18 -2.43
CA ASP A 41 10.86 -10.14 -1.67
C ASP A 41 11.42 -10.33 -0.26
N ASN A 42 12.74 -10.44 -0.14
CA ASN A 42 13.41 -10.60 1.16
C ASN A 42 13.29 -9.33 2.03
N LEU A 43 13.33 -8.15 1.41
CA LEU A 43 13.11 -6.89 2.12
C LEU A 43 11.69 -6.82 2.71
N VAL A 44 10.68 -7.20 1.92
CA VAL A 44 9.27 -7.23 2.40
C VAL A 44 9.11 -8.20 3.55
N LYS A 45 9.70 -9.41 3.46
CA LYS A 45 9.64 -10.41 4.55
C LYS A 45 10.32 -9.93 5.83
N MET A 46 11.46 -9.24 5.71
CA MET A 46 12.20 -8.74 6.87
C MET A 46 11.45 -7.62 7.61
N LEU A 47 10.66 -6.83 6.88
CA LEU A 47 9.92 -5.68 7.39
C LEU A 47 8.42 -6.00 7.56
N ASP A 48 8.06 -7.26 7.83
CA ASP A 48 6.68 -7.66 8.07
C ASP A 48 6.13 -7.07 9.37
N LEU A 49 5.09 -6.25 9.25
CA LEU A 49 4.44 -5.56 10.37
C LEU A 49 3.15 -6.27 10.84
N ALA A 50 2.72 -7.34 10.17
CA ALA A 50 1.50 -8.08 10.51
C ALA A 50 1.69 -9.61 10.33
N PRO A 51 2.63 -10.22 11.07
CA PRO A 51 2.89 -11.65 10.95
C PRO A 51 1.66 -12.50 11.33
N PRO A 52 1.43 -13.64 10.66
CA PRO A 52 0.25 -14.48 10.88
C PRO A 52 0.04 -14.85 12.35
N GLY A 53 -1.19 -14.68 12.83
CA GLY A 53 -1.57 -15.00 14.21
C GLY A 53 -1.12 -13.96 15.25
N ARG A 54 -0.63 -12.79 14.83
CA ARG A 54 -0.38 -11.64 15.70
C ARG A 54 -1.21 -10.44 15.24
N GLU A 55 -1.47 -9.53 16.18
CA GLU A 55 -1.97 -8.20 15.84
C GLU A 55 -0.88 -7.40 15.10
N GLU A 56 -1.30 -6.40 14.33
CA GLU A 56 -0.38 -5.45 13.69
C GLU A 56 0.57 -4.83 14.73
N ILE A 57 1.86 -4.77 14.41
CA ILE A 57 2.90 -4.37 15.36
C ILE A 57 2.85 -2.87 15.67
N LEU A 58 2.62 -2.02 14.65
CA LEU A 58 2.72 -0.56 14.82
C LEU A 58 1.42 0.10 15.28
N ARG A 59 0.27 -0.50 15.01
CA ARG A 59 -1.05 -0.03 15.47
C ARG A 59 -1.27 1.48 15.25
N PRO A 60 -1.11 1.99 14.01
CA PRO A 60 -1.14 3.42 13.73
C PRO A 60 -2.46 4.08 14.14
N ASP A 61 -3.58 3.35 14.06
CA ASP A 61 -4.91 3.82 14.48
C ASP A 61 -5.00 4.21 15.97
N PHE A 62 -4.07 3.73 16.79
CA PHE A 62 -3.98 4.03 18.22
C PHE A 62 -2.85 5.02 18.56
N THR A 63 -2.10 5.49 17.56
CA THR A 63 -1.03 6.48 17.75
C THR A 63 -1.62 7.88 17.66
N PRO A 64 -1.53 8.71 18.72
CA PRO A 64 -2.09 10.06 18.71
C PRO A 64 -1.36 10.97 17.71
N ASN A 65 -2.05 12.02 17.26
CA ASN A 65 -1.45 13.01 16.38
C ASN A 65 -0.36 13.80 17.14
N PRO A 66 0.93 13.70 16.75
CA PRO A 66 2.02 14.34 17.48
C PRO A 66 2.00 15.87 17.41
N MET A 67 1.19 16.48 16.52
CA MET A 67 1.04 17.94 16.43
C MET A 67 0.01 18.52 17.41
N LEU A 68 -0.71 17.65 18.14
CA LEU A 68 -1.71 18.07 19.12
C LEU A 68 -1.20 17.92 20.57
N GLU A 69 0.08 17.55 20.75
CA GLU A 69 0.82 17.57 22.01
C GLU A 69 1.80 18.75 22.07
#